data_AF-A0A482W464-F1
#
_entry.id   AF-A0A482W464-F1
#
_cell.length_a   1.000
_cell.length_b   1.000
_cell.length_c   1.000
_cell.angle_alpha   90.00
_cell.angle_beta   90.00
_cell.angle_gamma   90.00
#
_symmetry.space_group_name_H-M   'P 1'
#
loop_
_entity.id
_entity.type
_entity.pdbx_description
1 polymer ?
#
loop_
_entity_poly.entity_id
_entity_poly.type
_entity_poly.pdbx_seq_one_letter_code
_entity_poly.pdbx_strand_id
1 'polypeptide(L)'
;MQDLYITFVNHLKQDDISVKQPEGLVHNLMHIDNKLKLNVEFFGIPFISRTMVDKFRQLQMSKEPPSIVVVGCALEPIKISNASRFMLEEYKVNLTKLVQPINQLHKKKTKVLWALQEPVNQDKLKPELHMITNEVIDLYNKAAIEVLYYSEVELWRSIRLVVLWSLTQPYKWLHSPFYAFDIEKYITLLFVFSITVAVVMVLHRLIMKWRGRPIHEYSQLPENELQTQTTATGSYFDLFVSLAKMALIMSYFFLCDRTNFFMKENKYYSEFSFWLPIGYVTVLGLFFTEDSKYTKVLHRDQLNEWKGYEQFCCVWQRGDKGIVFVTRPWKALFVTTDDDIREWWFRWKLDRYSMMCGMSFAVILLLAQRYNIYDDNNHSNLFSRGLALTGTLAAIMGIGCYIVITFLCSNELECSEIHSYIVFIPIVGYIVLRNISGVLRTRYSSLFAWFGEISLELFISQYHIWLAADTHGVLVLIPGYPVLNVMITSFIFVCASHEVHRLTKVLLPYAVPSDWKCVVRNFILFLAILVPIGINDGMF
;
A
#
# COMPACT_ATOMS: atom_id res chain seq x y z
N MET A 1 2.46 -23.10 -25.42
CA MET A 1 1.76 -24.23 -24.76
C MET A 1 2.36 -25.59 -25.07
N GLN A 2 2.57 -25.96 -26.35
CA GLN A 2 3.22 -27.23 -26.70
C GLN A 2 4.62 -27.36 -26.08
N ASP A 3 5.45 -26.31 -26.19
CA ASP A 3 6.79 -26.29 -25.60
C ASP A 3 6.77 -26.39 -24.06
N LEU A 4 5.76 -25.81 -23.41
CA LEU A 4 5.55 -25.91 -21.97
C LEU A 4 5.29 -27.36 -21.56
N TYR A 5 4.44 -28.08 -22.30
CA TYR A 5 4.19 -29.50 -22.07
C TYR A 5 5.46 -30.34 -22.23
N ILE A 6 6.19 -30.15 -23.32
CA ILE A 6 7.44 -30.91 -23.59
C ILE A 6 8.45 -30.66 -22.48
N THR A 7 8.62 -29.40 -22.08
CA THR A 7 9.56 -29.02 -21.01
C THR A 7 9.14 -29.61 -19.66
N PHE A 8 7.85 -29.59 -19.34
CA PHE A 8 7.31 -30.19 -18.13
C PHE A 8 7.53 -31.70 -18.08
N VAL A 9 7.22 -32.41 -19.16
CA VAL A 9 7.45 -33.86 -19.26
C VAL A 9 8.94 -34.19 -19.19
N ASN A 10 9.81 -33.41 -19.84
CA ASN A 10 11.25 -33.60 -19.77
C ASN A 10 11.79 -33.36 -18.35
N HIS A 11 11.21 -32.42 -17.59
CA HIS A 11 11.56 -32.19 -16.20
C HIS A 11 11.15 -33.37 -15.30
N LEU A 12 10.02 -34.02 -15.58
CA LEU A 12 9.58 -35.22 -14.86
C LEU A 12 10.45 -36.45 -15.18
N LYS A 13 10.98 -36.53 -16.41
CA LYS A 13 11.79 -37.64 -16.92
C LYS A 13 13.30 -37.52 -16.62
N GLN A 14 13.72 -36.73 -15.64
CA GLN A 14 15.14 -36.40 -15.40
C GLN A 14 16.14 -37.57 -15.32
N ASP A 15 15.68 -38.83 -15.25
CA ASP A 15 16.52 -40.05 -15.29
C ASP A 15 16.51 -40.85 -16.61
N ASP A 16 15.66 -40.55 -17.60
CA ASP A 16 15.60 -41.32 -18.86
C ASP A 16 15.45 -40.42 -20.11
N ILE A 17 16.42 -40.58 -21.03
CA ILE A 17 16.53 -40.13 -22.42
C ILE A 17 15.56 -39.00 -22.83
N SER A 18 16.13 -37.80 -23.04
CA SER A 18 15.46 -36.61 -23.58
C SER A 18 14.54 -36.94 -24.76
N VAL A 19 13.25 -36.61 -24.64
CA VAL A 19 12.30 -36.70 -25.76
C VAL A 19 12.72 -35.70 -26.82
N LYS A 20 13.14 -36.17 -28.01
CA LYS A 20 13.37 -35.31 -29.17
C LYS A 20 12.09 -34.54 -29.51
N GLN A 21 12.22 -33.24 -29.81
CA GLN A 21 11.13 -32.43 -30.35
C GLN A 21 10.54 -33.14 -31.57
N PRO A 22 9.25 -33.53 -31.57
CA PRO A 22 8.62 -34.06 -32.77
C PRO A 22 8.57 -32.94 -33.82
N GLU A 23 9.07 -33.22 -35.02
CA GLU A 23 8.90 -32.36 -36.19
C GLU A 23 7.43 -32.40 -36.62
N GLY A 24 6.64 -31.47 -36.11
CA GLY A 24 5.22 -31.35 -36.48
C GLY A 24 4.40 -30.61 -35.43
N LEU A 25 3.72 -29.55 -35.87
CA LEU A 25 2.67 -28.90 -35.09
C LEU A 25 1.41 -29.77 -35.21
N VAL A 26 0.69 -29.99 -34.11
CA VAL A 26 -0.67 -30.60 -34.06
C VAL A 26 -0.74 -32.14 -33.93
N HIS A 27 -0.13 -32.72 -32.90
CA HIS A 27 -0.53 -34.05 -32.40
C HIS A 27 -0.92 -33.99 -30.92
N ASN A 28 -1.94 -34.79 -30.55
CA ASN A 28 -2.31 -34.97 -29.15
C ASN A 28 -1.21 -35.80 -28.48
N LEU A 29 -0.70 -35.32 -27.34
CA LEU A 29 0.35 -36.01 -26.58
C LEU A 29 -0.22 -36.46 -25.24
N MET A 30 0.22 -37.62 -24.75
CA MET A 30 -0.17 -38.16 -23.47
C MET A 30 1.07 -38.70 -22.76
N HIS A 31 1.21 -38.37 -21.47
CA HIS A 31 2.27 -38.87 -20.62
C HIS A 31 1.67 -39.34 -19.30
N ILE A 32 1.93 -40.60 -18.94
CA ILE A 32 1.48 -41.21 -17.71
C ILE A 32 2.71 -41.52 -16.86
N ASP A 33 2.76 -40.96 -15.65
CA ASP A 33 3.74 -41.28 -14.64
C ASP A 33 3.09 -42.14 -13.56
N ASN A 34 3.47 -43.42 -13.53
CA ASN A 34 2.94 -44.38 -12.56
C ASN A 34 3.49 -44.18 -11.14
N LYS A 35 4.65 -43.54 -10.97
CA LYS A 35 5.24 -43.26 -9.65
C LYS A 35 4.50 -42.13 -8.96
N LEU A 36 4.21 -41.07 -9.70
CA LEU A 36 3.50 -39.89 -9.20
C LEU A 36 1.97 -39.97 -9.36
N LYS A 37 1.46 -41.05 -9.98
CA LYS A 37 0.05 -41.22 -10.37
C LYS A 37 -0.47 -40.01 -11.15
N LEU A 38 0.37 -39.47 -12.03
CA LEU A 38 0.10 -38.26 -12.78
C LEU A 38 -0.20 -38.62 -14.24
N ASN A 39 -1.31 -38.12 -14.78
CA ASN A 39 -1.61 -38.20 -16.21
C ASN A 39 -1.62 -36.79 -16.79
N VAL A 40 -0.79 -36.56 -17.81
CA VAL A 40 -0.62 -35.26 -18.47
C VAL A 40 -0.97 -35.42 -19.95
N GLU A 41 -2.05 -34.76 -20.36
CA GLU A 41 -2.54 -34.78 -21.73
C GLU A 41 -2.40 -33.39 -22.36
N PHE A 42 -1.87 -33.33 -23.58
CA PHE A 42 -1.79 -32.12 -24.39
C PHE A 42 -2.71 -32.26 -25.61
N PHE A 43 -3.58 -31.26 -25.77
CA PHE A 43 -4.45 -31.12 -26.92
C PHE A 43 -4.00 -29.92 -27.75
N GLY A 44 -3.50 -30.18 -28.96
CA GLY A 44 -3.08 -29.15 -29.90
C GLY A 44 -4.25 -28.51 -30.61
N ILE A 45 -5.05 -27.69 -29.92
CA ILE A 45 -6.18 -26.96 -30.52
C ILE A 45 -5.80 -25.48 -30.67
N PRO A 46 -5.39 -25.03 -31.86
CA PRO A 46 -4.80 -23.69 -32.06
C PRO A 46 -5.81 -22.53 -32.00
N PHE A 47 -7.11 -22.81 -32.08
CA PHE A 47 -8.17 -21.80 -32.10
C PHE A 47 -9.25 -22.12 -31.07
N ILE A 48 -9.95 -21.08 -30.61
CA ILE A 48 -11.20 -21.23 -29.88
C ILE A 48 -12.31 -21.59 -30.88
N SER A 49 -12.25 -22.83 -31.36
CA SER A 49 -13.19 -23.39 -32.32
C SER A 49 -14.26 -24.22 -31.61
N ARG A 50 -15.26 -24.69 -32.37
CA ARG A 50 -16.25 -25.64 -31.87
C ARG A 50 -15.60 -26.89 -31.26
N THR A 51 -14.48 -27.34 -31.83
CA THR A 51 -13.69 -28.48 -31.33
C THR A 51 -13.21 -28.26 -29.89
N MET A 52 -12.75 -27.05 -29.55
CA MET A 52 -12.34 -26.72 -28.18
C MET A 52 -13.56 -26.76 -27.24
N VAL A 53 -14.66 -26.12 -27.63
CA VAL A 53 -15.90 -26.08 -26.83
C VAL A 53 -16.46 -27.49 -26.59
N ASP A 54 -16.47 -28.34 -27.62
CA ASP A 54 -16.95 -29.71 -27.52
C ASP A 54 -16.04 -30.56 -26.63
N LYS A 55 -14.73 -30.27 -26.60
CA LYS A 55 -13.81 -30.91 -25.64
C LYS A 55 -14.12 -30.49 -24.20
N PHE A 56 -14.38 -29.21 -23.95
CA PHE A 56 -14.81 -28.74 -22.63
C PHE A 56 -16.13 -29.40 -22.19
N ARG A 57 -17.08 -29.58 -23.11
CA ARG A 57 -18.32 -30.33 -22.85
C ARG A 57 -18.05 -31.81 -22.56
N GLN A 58 -17.13 -32.44 -23.28
CA GLN A 58 -16.73 -33.83 -23.02
C GLN A 58 -16.11 -33.96 -21.62
N LEU A 59 -15.23 -33.05 -21.22
CA LEU A 59 -14.63 -33.02 -19.88
C LEU A 59 -15.69 -32.81 -18.80
N GLN A 60 -16.68 -31.97 -19.07
CA GLN A 60 -17.80 -31.75 -18.17
C GLN A 60 -18.65 -33.02 -17.99
N MET A 61 -18.86 -33.80 -19.04
CA MET A 61 -19.62 -35.06 -18.98
C MET A 61 -18.83 -36.23 -18.37
N SER A 62 -17.50 -36.12 -18.26
CA SER A 62 -16.68 -37.15 -17.63
C SER A 62 -17.07 -37.38 -16.16
N LYS A 63 -17.02 -38.66 -15.76
CA LYS A 63 -17.26 -39.09 -14.37
C LYS A 63 -16.16 -38.58 -13.44
N GLU A 64 -14.93 -38.52 -13.95
CA GLU A 64 -13.75 -37.99 -13.27
C GLU A 64 -13.11 -36.93 -14.18
N PRO A 65 -13.32 -35.63 -13.93
CA PRO A 65 -12.67 -34.58 -14.70
C PRO A 65 -11.23 -34.37 -14.21
N PRO A 66 -10.35 -33.81 -15.05
CA PRO A 66 -8.97 -33.51 -14.67
C PRO A 66 -8.92 -32.52 -13.51
N SER A 67 -7.91 -32.63 -12.65
CA SER A 67 -7.74 -31.70 -11.51
C SER A 67 -7.37 -30.28 -11.97
N ILE A 68 -6.54 -30.18 -13.01
CA ILE A 68 -6.06 -28.91 -13.57
C ILE A 68 -6.19 -28.95 -15.09
N VAL A 69 -6.72 -27.88 -15.68
CA VAL A 69 -6.76 -27.66 -17.13
C VAL A 69 -6.05 -26.35 -17.42
N VAL A 70 -4.99 -26.40 -18.22
CA VAL A 70 -4.26 -25.19 -18.65
C VAL A 70 -4.61 -24.88 -20.09
N VAL A 71 -5.06 -23.65 -20.34
CA VAL A 71 -5.48 -23.18 -21.66
C VAL A 71 -4.66 -21.97 -22.06
N GLY A 72 -4.17 -21.93 -23.29
CA GLY A 72 -3.53 -20.75 -23.87
C GLY A 72 -3.75 -20.71 -25.36
N CYS A 73 -4.45 -19.70 -25.84
CA CYS A 73 -4.82 -19.54 -27.24
C CYS A 73 -4.91 -18.05 -27.59
N ALA A 74 -3.97 -17.53 -28.38
CA ALA A 74 -3.99 -16.16 -28.91
C ALA A 74 -3.05 -16.00 -30.11
N LEU A 75 -1.93 -16.72 -30.12
CA LEU A 75 -0.87 -16.60 -31.13
C LEU A 75 -1.33 -16.92 -32.56
N GLU A 76 -2.02 -18.04 -32.78
CA GLU A 76 -2.48 -18.46 -34.11
C GLU A 76 -3.55 -17.53 -34.71
N PRO A 77 -4.57 -17.05 -33.94
CA PRO A 77 -5.46 -15.99 -34.40
C PRO A 77 -4.72 -14.72 -34.86
N ILE A 78 -3.69 -14.29 -34.13
CA ILE A 78 -2.89 -13.10 -34.49
C ILE A 78 -2.12 -13.37 -35.79
N LYS A 79 -1.52 -14.56 -35.92
CA LYS A 79 -0.72 -14.97 -37.07
C LYS A 79 -1.51 -14.97 -38.38
N ILE A 80 -2.69 -15.59 -38.39
CA ILE A 80 -3.52 -15.72 -39.60
C ILE A 80 -4.13 -14.38 -40.02
N SER A 81 -4.50 -13.56 -39.04
CA SER A 81 -5.25 -12.33 -39.28
C SER A 81 -4.40 -11.11 -39.61
N ASN A 82 -3.08 -11.26 -39.58
CA ASN A 82 -2.13 -10.15 -39.69
C ASN A 82 -2.51 -8.99 -38.73
N ALA A 83 -2.91 -9.34 -37.50
CA ALA A 83 -3.37 -8.41 -36.47
C ALA A 83 -4.62 -7.56 -36.80
N SER A 84 -5.55 -8.07 -37.60
CA SER A 84 -6.81 -7.37 -37.92
C SER A 84 -7.74 -7.23 -36.71
N ARG A 85 -8.33 -6.03 -36.54
CA ARG A 85 -9.34 -5.75 -35.49
C ARG A 85 -10.59 -6.63 -35.60
N PHE A 86 -10.94 -7.06 -36.81
CA PHE A 86 -12.09 -7.95 -37.02
C PHE A 86 -11.91 -9.29 -36.30
N MET A 87 -10.70 -9.86 -36.36
CA MET A 87 -10.38 -11.14 -35.74
C MET A 87 -10.25 -11.05 -34.21
N LEU A 88 -9.96 -9.86 -33.67
CA LEU A 88 -10.00 -9.61 -32.23
C LEU A 88 -11.44 -9.68 -31.69
N GLU A 89 -12.40 -9.09 -32.39
CA GLU A 89 -13.81 -9.15 -31.99
C GLU A 89 -14.37 -10.57 -32.14
N GLU A 90 -14.00 -11.30 -33.19
CA GLU A 90 -14.36 -12.71 -33.33
C GLU A 90 -13.76 -13.57 -32.20
N TYR A 91 -12.51 -13.29 -31.82
CA TYR A 91 -11.85 -13.94 -30.68
C TYR A 91 -12.60 -13.70 -29.36
N LYS A 92 -13.04 -12.46 -29.09
CA LYS A 92 -13.88 -12.14 -27.92
C LYS A 92 -15.20 -12.93 -27.91
N VAL A 93 -15.90 -12.97 -29.04
CA VAL A 93 -17.17 -13.71 -29.17
C VAL A 93 -16.96 -15.22 -29.03
N ASN A 94 -15.83 -15.75 -29.48
CA ASN A 94 -15.52 -17.17 -29.32
C ASN A 94 -15.14 -17.51 -27.87
N LEU A 95 -14.44 -16.62 -27.16
CA LEU A 95 -14.13 -16.79 -25.74
C LEU A 95 -15.37 -16.90 -24.86
N THR A 96 -16.42 -16.10 -25.12
CA THR A 96 -17.64 -16.14 -24.29
C THR A 96 -18.31 -17.52 -24.30
N LYS A 97 -18.13 -18.31 -25.36
CA LYS A 97 -18.65 -19.68 -25.48
C LYS A 97 -18.01 -20.67 -24.50
N LEU A 98 -16.84 -20.34 -23.94
CA LEU A 98 -16.12 -21.18 -22.97
C LEU A 98 -16.50 -20.88 -21.51
N VAL A 99 -17.06 -19.71 -21.22
CA VAL A 99 -17.37 -19.27 -19.85
C VAL A 99 -18.29 -20.26 -19.13
N GLN A 100 -19.38 -20.69 -19.78
CA GLN A 100 -20.34 -21.60 -19.17
C GLN A 100 -19.75 -23.00 -18.92
N PRO A 101 -19.10 -23.68 -19.90
CA PRO A 101 -18.42 -24.96 -19.64
C PRO A 101 -17.38 -24.89 -18.53
N ILE A 102 -16.61 -23.79 -18.44
CA ILE A 102 -15.58 -23.62 -17.41
C ILE A 102 -16.20 -23.53 -16.01
N ASN A 103 -17.23 -22.69 -15.84
CA ASN A 103 -17.91 -22.57 -14.55
C ASN A 103 -18.52 -23.91 -14.09
N GLN A 104 -18.96 -24.76 -15.04
CA GLN A 104 -19.47 -26.09 -14.74
C GLN A 104 -18.36 -27.07 -14.34
N LEU A 105 -17.16 -26.97 -14.91
CA LEU A 105 -15.98 -27.73 -14.50
C LEU A 105 -15.48 -27.30 -13.11
N HIS A 106 -15.53 -26.00 -12.80
CA HIS A 106 -15.15 -25.48 -11.49
C HIS A 106 -16.03 -26.08 -10.38
N LYS A 107 -17.34 -26.22 -10.61
CA LYS A 107 -18.27 -26.91 -9.68
C LYS A 107 -17.87 -28.37 -9.40
N LYS A 108 -17.16 -29.03 -10.32
CA LYS A 108 -16.61 -30.38 -10.13
C LYS A 108 -15.20 -30.40 -9.53
N LYS A 109 -14.73 -29.26 -8.98
CA LYS A 109 -13.39 -29.07 -8.39
C LYS A 109 -12.22 -29.12 -9.38
N THR A 110 -12.47 -28.93 -10.68
CA THR A 110 -11.41 -28.74 -11.68
C THR A 110 -10.96 -27.29 -11.70
N LYS A 111 -9.66 -27.04 -11.53
CA LYS A 111 -9.08 -25.70 -11.71
C LYS A 111 -8.76 -25.44 -13.17
N VAL A 112 -9.29 -24.36 -13.73
CA VAL A 112 -8.98 -23.92 -15.10
C VAL A 112 -8.04 -22.73 -15.03
N LEU A 113 -6.83 -22.90 -15.56
CA LEU A 113 -5.80 -21.87 -15.65
C LEU A 113 -5.77 -21.30 -17.07
N TRP A 114 -5.98 -19.99 -17.21
CA TRP A 114 -5.83 -19.31 -18.50
C TRP A 114 -4.47 -18.63 -18.59
N ALA A 115 -3.59 -19.16 -19.42
CA ALA A 115 -2.27 -18.62 -19.69
C ALA A 115 -2.35 -17.40 -20.62
N LEU A 116 -1.96 -16.24 -20.10
CA LEU A 116 -1.83 -15.03 -20.89
C LEU A 116 -0.64 -15.14 -21.85
N GLN A 117 -0.78 -14.53 -23.02
CA GLN A 117 0.25 -14.54 -24.05
C GLN A 117 1.45 -13.68 -23.61
N GLU A 118 2.64 -14.27 -23.74
CA GLU A 118 3.93 -13.65 -23.40
C GLU A 118 4.32 -12.57 -24.40
N PRO A 119 4.99 -11.49 -23.97
CA PRO A 119 5.60 -10.54 -24.90
C PRO A 119 6.73 -11.21 -25.68
N VAL A 120 6.97 -10.72 -26.89
CA VAL A 120 7.99 -11.23 -27.82
C VAL A 120 9.07 -10.19 -28.06
N ASN A 121 10.30 -10.67 -28.30
CA ASN A 121 11.39 -9.82 -28.78
C ASN A 121 11.28 -9.68 -30.30
N GLN A 122 10.85 -8.51 -30.77
CA GLN A 122 10.58 -8.27 -32.19
C GLN A 122 11.83 -8.40 -33.07
N ASP A 123 13.02 -8.12 -32.53
CA ASP A 123 14.28 -8.14 -33.28
C ASP A 123 14.78 -9.56 -33.59
N LYS A 124 14.29 -10.55 -32.85
CA LYS A 124 14.71 -11.96 -32.98
C LYS A 124 13.66 -12.84 -33.65
N LEU A 125 12.53 -12.27 -34.07
CA LEU A 125 11.48 -13.02 -34.75
C LEU A 125 11.93 -13.41 -36.16
N LYS A 126 11.44 -14.55 -36.63
CA LYS A 126 11.57 -14.93 -38.05
C LYS A 126 10.73 -13.94 -38.89
N PRO A 127 11.13 -13.60 -40.13
CA PRO A 127 10.41 -12.65 -41.00
C PRO A 127 8.90 -12.89 -41.09
N GLU A 128 8.48 -14.15 -41.10
CA GLU A 128 7.09 -14.61 -41.15
C GLU A 128 6.28 -14.31 -39.88
N LEU A 129 6.89 -13.84 -38.80
CA LEU A 129 6.29 -13.58 -37.49
C LEU A 129 6.39 -12.11 -37.07
N HIS A 130 6.95 -11.22 -37.91
CA HIS A 130 7.10 -9.79 -37.60
C HIS A 130 5.77 -9.04 -37.42
N MET A 131 4.65 -9.60 -37.89
CA MET A 131 3.33 -9.02 -37.64
C MET A 131 2.88 -9.12 -36.16
N ILE A 132 3.55 -9.95 -35.36
CA ILE A 132 3.22 -10.13 -33.95
C ILE A 132 3.95 -9.05 -33.14
N THR A 133 3.24 -7.95 -32.85
CA THR A 133 3.74 -6.89 -31.98
C THR A 133 3.25 -7.07 -30.54
N ASN A 134 4.00 -6.51 -29.58
CA ASN A 134 3.62 -6.57 -28.17
C ASN A 134 2.31 -5.83 -27.89
N GLU A 135 2.02 -4.77 -28.65
CA GLU A 135 0.75 -4.04 -28.56
C GLU A 135 -0.45 -4.93 -28.94
N VAL A 136 -0.31 -5.72 -30.01
CA VAL A 136 -1.37 -6.64 -30.46
C VAL A 136 -1.57 -7.76 -29.44
N ILE A 137 -0.48 -8.32 -28.92
CA ILE A 137 -0.53 -9.31 -27.84
C ILE A 137 -1.29 -8.75 -26.62
N ASP A 138 -1.05 -7.49 -26.27
CA ASP A 138 -1.67 -6.84 -25.12
C ASP A 138 -3.17 -6.58 -25.33
N LEU A 139 -3.59 -6.26 -26.57
CA LEU A 139 -5.00 -6.17 -26.93
C LEU A 139 -5.73 -7.51 -26.77
N TYR A 140 -5.12 -8.61 -27.23
CA TYR A 140 -5.71 -9.96 -27.09
C TYR A 140 -5.75 -10.42 -25.62
N ASN A 141 -4.70 -10.12 -24.86
CA ASN A 141 -4.69 -10.40 -23.43
C ASN A 141 -5.75 -9.59 -22.68
N LYS A 142 -5.89 -8.30 -22.99
CA LYS A 142 -6.94 -7.43 -22.42
C LYS A 142 -8.33 -7.98 -22.73
N ALA A 143 -8.58 -8.37 -23.97
CA ALA A 143 -9.84 -8.99 -24.39
C ALA A 143 -10.14 -10.29 -23.61
N ALA A 144 -9.13 -11.14 -23.40
CA ALA A 144 -9.29 -12.36 -22.61
C ALA A 144 -9.59 -12.06 -21.13
N ILE A 145 -8.90 -11.07 -20.54
CA ILE A 145 -9.12 -10.66 -19.15
C ILE A 145 -10.54 -10.10 -18.97
N GLU A 146 -11.00 -9.23 -19.87
CA GLU A 146 -12.34 -8.63 -19.81
C GLU A 146 -13.45 -9.70 -19.90
N VAL A 147 -13.33 -10.63 -20.85
CA VAL A 147 -14.35 -11.67 -21.06
C VAL A 147 -14.37 -12.70 -19.94
N LEU A 148 -13.20 -13.08 -19.42
CA LEU A 148 -13.07 -14.10 -18.37
C LEU A 148 -13.19 -13.53 -16.95
N TYR A 149 -13.28 -12.21 -16.79
CA TYR A 149 -13.35 -11.54 -15.47
C TYR A 149 -14.48 -12.06 -14.59
N TYR A 150 -15.64 -12.34 -15.18
CA TYR A 150 -16.83 -12.84 -14.48
C TYR A 150 -16.95 -14.37 -14.46
N SER A 151 -15.88 -15.08 -14.82
CA SER A 151 -15.82 -16.55 -14.83
C SER A 151 -14.90 -17.06 -13.71
N GLU A 152 -15.09 -18.31 -13.29
CA GLU A 152 -14.30 -18.96 -12.24
C GLU A 152 -12.90 -19.43 -12.73
N VAL A 153 -12.32 -18.70 -13.69
CA VAL A 153 -11.01 -18.97 -14.28
C VAL A 153 -9.92 -18.29 -13.47
N GLU A 154 -8.85 -19.02 -13.14
CA GLU A 154 -7.64 -18.42 -12.58
C GLU A 154 -6.74 -17.92 -13.73
N LEU A 155 -6.49 -16.61 -13.80
CA LEU A 155 -5.60 -16.01 -14.79
C LEU A 155 -4.13 -16.28 -14.43
N TRP A 156 -3.41 -17.02 -15.28
CA TRP A 156 -2.01 -17.34 -15.05
C TRP A 156 -1.09 -16.23 -15.61
N ARG A 157 -0.60 -15.36 -14.71
CA ARG A 157 0.23 -14.19 -15.03
C ARG A 157 1.74 -14.39 -14.91
N SER A 158 2.20 -15.36 -14.11
CA SER A 158 3.63 -15.48 -13.78
C SER A 158 4.52 -15.73 -15.00
N ILE A 159 4.05 -16.51 -15.96
CA ILE A 159 4.75 -16.77 -17.23
C ILE A 159 5.08 -15.45 -17.94
N ARG A 160 4.08 -14.59 -18.09
CA ARG A 160 4.25 -13.27 -18.72
C ARG A 160 5.22 -12.37 -17.95
N LEU A 161 5.17 -12.38 -16.61
CA LEU A 161 6.05 -11.56 -15.78
C LEU A 161 7.52 -11.98 -15.91
N VAL A 162 7.79 -13.29 -15.99
CA VAL A 162 9.14 -13.82 -16.18
C VAL A 162 9.72 -13.38 -17.53
N VAL A 163 8.93 -13.47 -18.61
CA VAL A 163 9.39 -13.05 -19.94
C VAL A 163 9.55 -11.53 -20.03
N LEU A 164 8.63 -10.76 -19.44
CA LEU A 164 8.75 -9.31 -19.40
C LEU A 164 10.04 -8.88 -18.69
N TRP A 165 10.37 -9.53 -17.58
CA TRP A 165 11.64 -9.31 -16.86
C TRP A 165 12.86 -9.70 -17.71
N SER A 166 12.77 -10.78 -18.49
CA SER A 166 13.85 -11.18 -19.40
C SER A 166 14.03 -10.22 -20.59
N LEU A 167 12.98 -9.55 -21.05
CA LEU A 167 13.05 -8.61 -22.18
C LEU A 167 13.57 -7.23 -21.79
N THR A 168 13.36 -6.79 -20.55
CA THR A 168 13.84 -5.50 -20.05
C THR A 168 15.35 -5.49 -19.72
N GLN A 169 16.00 -6.66 -19.73
CA GLN A 169 17.45 -6.80 -19.52
C GLN A 169 18.15 -7.19 -20.83
N PRO A 170 18.66 -6.23 -21.63
CA PRO A 170 19.36 -6.52 -22.88
C PRO A 170 20.74 -7.19 -22.68
N TYR A 171 21.23 -7.33 -21.44
CA TYR A 171 22.56 -7.89 -21.15
C TYR A 171 22.46 -9.28 -20.49
N LYS A 172 22.71 -10.31 -21.32
CA LYS A 172 23.24 -11.65 -21.02
C LYS A 172 22.73 -12.39 -19.76
N TRP A 173 21.96 -13.45 -20.04
CA TRP A 173 22.16 -14.83 -19.57
C TRP A 173 23.32 -15.04 -18.58
N LEU A 174 23.03 -14.97 -17.27
CA LEU A 174 23.62 -15.77 -16.19
C LEU A 174 23.40 -15.06 -14.83
N HIS A 175 22.17 -14.76 -14.43
CA HIS A 175 21.88 -14.61 -13.00
C HIS A 175 20.48 -15.15 -12.70
N SER A 176 20.48 -16.28 -12.00
CA SER A 176 19.35 -17.00 -11.43
C SER A 176 18.79 -16.24 -10.19
N PRO A 177 17.89 -16.79 -9.34
CA PRO A 177 17.02 -16.05 -8.40
C PRO A 177 17.73 -15.42 -7.18
N PHE A 178 19.04 -15.18 -7.27
CA PHE A 178 19.88 -14.63 -6.21
C PHE A 178 19.51 -13.23 -5.74
N TYR A 179 18.82 -12.42 -6.56
CA TYR A 179 18.39 -11.08 -6.16
C TYR A 179 17.42 -11.05 -4.98
N ALA A 180 16.62 -12.10 -4.77
CA ALA A 180 15.77 -12.20 -3.58
C ALA A 180 16.60 -12.43 -2.30
N PHE A 181 17.71 -13.18 -2.40
CA PHE A 181 18.62 -13.46 -1.28
C PHE A 181 19.55 -12.28 -0.95
N ASP A 182 19.93 -11.47 -1.94
CA ASP A 182 20.77 -10.30 -1.70
C ASP A 182 19.99 -9.18 -1.00
N ILE A 183 18.70 -9.00 -1.26
CA ILE A 183 17.85 -8.04 -0.52
C ILE A 183 17.86 -8.36 0.99
N GLU A 184 17.78 -9.63 1.38
CA GLU A 184 17.87 -10.01 2.79
C GLU A 184 19.25 -9.71 3.41
N LYS A 185 20.34 -9.88 2.65
CA LYS A 185 21.70 -9.52 3.10
C LYS A 185 21.91 -8.02 3.26
N TYR A 186 21.34 -7.21 2.36
CA TYR A 186 21.43 -5.75 2.47
C TYR A 186 20.52 -5.19 3.59
N ILE A 187 19.34 -5.80 3.80
CA ILE A 187 18.47 -5.48 4.95
C ILE A 187 19.19 -5.83 6.26
N THR A 188 19.85 -6.98 6.34
CA THR A 188 20.62 -7.36 7.54
C THR A 188 21.87 -6.49 7.75
N LEU A 189 22.53 -6.01 6.70
CA LEU A 189 23.62 -5.02 6.80
C LEU A 189 23.11 -3.65 7.30
N LEU A 190 21.99 -3.17 6.77
CA LEU A 190 21.32 -1.96 7.27
C LEU A 190 20.90 -2.11 8.74
N PHE A 191 20.43 -3.30 9.11
CA PHE A 191 20.05 -3.66 10.47
C PHE A 191 21.25 -3.66 11.43
N VAL A 192 22.41 -4.15 11.01
CA VAL A 192 23.64 -4.08 11.81
C VAL A 192 24.13 -2.63 11.92
N PHE A 193 24.08 -1.85 10.84
CA PHE A 193 24.47 -0.44 10.84
C PHE A 193 23.57 0.41 11.75
N SER A 194 22.27 0.16 11.74
CA SER A 194 21.35 0.92 12.58
C SER A 194 21.39 0.50 14.05
N ILE A 195 21.62 -0.79 14.35
CA ILE A 195 21.87 -1.26 15.72
C ILE A 195 23.16 -0.65 16.26
N THR A 196 24.21 -0.57 15.44
CA THR A 196 25.45 0.08 15.87
C THR A 196 25.25 1.57 16.13
N VAL A 197 24.49 2.29 15.29
CA VAL A 197 24.13 3.70 15.55
C VAL A 197 23.28 3.85 16.82
N ALA A 198 22.28 2.98 17.03
CA ALA A 198 21.45 3.00 18.24
C ALA A 198 22.27 2.72 19.51
N VAL A 199 23.17 1.73 19.46
CA VAL A 199 24.08 1.39 20.57
C VAL A 199 25.05 2.54 20.85
N VAL A 200 25.60 3.17 19.81
CA VAL A 200 26.47 4.36 19.95
C VAL A 200 25.71 5.53 20.55
N MET A 201 24.46 5.78 20.14
CA MET A 201 23.61 6.83 20.72
C MET A 201 23.23 6.54 22.17
N VAL A 202 22.98 5.27 22.53
CA VAL A 202 22.71 4.85 23.92
C VAL A 202 23.95 4.97 24.78
N LEU A 203 25.12 4.55 24.31
CA LEU A 203 26.40 4.76 24.97
C LEU A 203 26.68 6.25 25.17
N HIS A 204 26.44 7.07 24.14
CA HIS A 204 26.55 8.52 24.23
C HIS A 204 25.57 9.09 25.27
N ARG A 205 24.33 8.58 25.35
CA ARG A 205 23.35 8.95 26.38
C ARG A 205 23.77 8.56 27.79
N LEU A 206 24.31 7.36 27.97
CA LEU A 206 24.82 6.88 29.26
C LEU A 206 26.03 7.70 29.72
N ILE A 207 26.95 8.02 28.81
CA ILE A 207 28.12 8.88 29.05
C ILE A 207 27.69 10.30 29.45
N MET A 208 26.70 10.87 28.79
CA MET A 208 26.21 12.21 29.10
C MET A 208 25.38 12.25 30.39
N LYS A 209 24.63 11.18 30.70
CA LYS A 209 23.96 10.99 31.99
C LYS A 209 24.97 10.88 33.13
N TRP A 210 26.09 10.19 32.91
CA TRP A 210 27.23 10.15 33.84
C TRP A 210 27.94 11.50 33.98
N ARG A 211 27.98 12.31 32.92
CA ARG A 211 28.54 13.68 32.93
C ARG A 211 27.57 14.75 33.46
N GLY A 212 26.36 14.37 33.90
CA GLY A 212 25.40 15.29 34.50
C GLY A 212 24.85 16.38 33.56
N ARG A 213 24.99 16.22 32.23
CA ARG A 213 24.40 17.14 31.25
C ARG A 213 23.11 16.54 30.68
N PRO A 214 21.93 17.15 30.87
CA PRO A 214 20.72 16.70 30.20
C PRO A 214 20.90 16.85 28.69
N ILE A 215 20.66 15.78 27.93
CA ILE A 215 21.00 15.75 26.50
C ILE A 215 20.09 16.61 25.65
N HIS A 216 18.81 16.76 26.00
CA HIS A 216 17.93 17.69 25.31
C HIS A 216 17.10 18.42 26.37
N GLU A 217 17.25 19.73 26.42
CA GLU A 217 16.24 20.59 27.01
C GLU A 217 15.05 20.55 26.03
N TYR A 218 14.09 19.65 26.29
CA TYR A 218 12.83 19.64 25.57
C TYR A 218 12.22 21.03 25.67
N SER A 219 12.28 21.80 24.58
CA SER A 219 11.56 23.07 24.46
C SER A 219 10.08 22.75 24.57
N GLN A 220 9.46 23.26 25.62
CA GLN A 220 8.02 23.21 25.82
C GLN A 220 7.32 23.64 24.52
N LEU A 221 6.48 22.78 23.94
CA LEU A 221 5.41 23.24 23.08
C LEU A 221 4.41 23.93 24.02
N PRO A 222 4.26 25.27 23.97
CA PRO A 222 3.45 25.98 24.94
C PRO A 222 2.01 25.48 24.87
N GLU A 223 1.42 25.18 26.03
CA GLU A 223 -0.01 24.89 26.21
C GLU A 223 -0.87 26.12 25.87
N ASN A 224 -0.25 27.31 25.76
CA ASN A 224 -0.87 28.57 25.36
C ASN A 224 -0.22 29.12 24.08
N GLU A 225 -0.78 28.78 22.92
CA GLU A 225 -0.54 29.51 21.66
C GLU A 225 -1.25 30.88 21.65
N LEU A 226 -0.98 31.71 22.65
CA LEU A 226 -1.41 33.11 22.64
C LEU A 226 -0.35 34.04 23.21
N GLN A 227 0.93 33.80 22.90
CA GLN A 227 1.97 34.83 23.02
C GLN A 227 3.28 34.36 22.37
N THR A 228 3.35 34.54 21.05
CA THR A 228 4.62 34.83 20.39
C THR A 228 4.35 35.97 19.42
N GLN A 229 4.19 37.17 19.99
CA GLN A 229 4.36 38.41 19.24
C GLN A 229 5.84 38.54 18.91
N THR A 230 6.27 37.96 17.79
CA THR A 230 7.62 38.20 17.26
C THR A 230 7.61 39.54 16.52
N THR A 231 8.52 40.38 16.97
CA THR A 231 8.90 41.72 16.50
C THR A 231 8.86 41.90 14.96
N ALA A 232 8.23 43.01 14.56
CA ALA A 232 7.70 43.27 13.21
C ALA A 232 8.71 43.78 12.16
N THR A 233 10.01 43.54 12.25
CA THR A 233 11.00 44.15 11.32
C THR A 233 11.71 43.18 10.37
N GLY A 234 11.56 41.85 10.54
CA GLY A 234 12.03 40.81 9.58
C GLY A 234 10.92 40.08 8.80
N SER A 235 9.66 40.39 9.12
CA SER A 235 8.47 39.56 8.81
C SER A 235 8.24 39.30 7.31
N TYR A 236 8.46 40.27 6.43
CA TYR A 236 8.19 40.08 4.99
C TYR A 236 9.28 39.29 4.25
N PHE A 237 10.55 39.46 4.64
CA PHE A 237 11.65 38.69 4.04
C PHE A 237 11.53 37.21 4.42
N ASP A 238 11.27 36.92 5.70
CA ASP A 238 11.06 35.56 6.19
C ASP A 238 9.82 34.92 5.56
N LEU A 239 8.74 35.69 5.36
CA LEU A 239 7.55 35.24 4.63
C LEU A 239 7.88 34.89 3.17
N PHE A 240 8.60 35.77 2.46
CA PHE A 240 8.95 35.55 1.06
C PHE A 240 9.88 34.34 0.90
N VAL A 241 10.90 34.21 1.74
CA VAL A 241 11.80 33.04 1.76
C VAL A 241 11.02 31.76 2.07
N SER A 242 10.06 31.81 3.00
CA SER A 242 9.24 30.65 3.35
C SER A 242 8.33 30.23 2.19
N LEU A 243 7.70 31.19 1.50
CA LEU A 243 6.90 30.94 0.31
C LEU A 243 7.74 30.39 -0.85
N ALA A 244 8.93 30.95 -1.08
CA ALA A 244 9.84 30.47 -2.12
C ALA A 244 10.31 29.03 -1.86
N LYS A 245 10.63 28.69 -0.61
CA LYS A 245 10.96 27.32 -0.21
C LYS A 245 9.77 26.38 -0.39
N MET A 246 8.56 26.80 -0.01
CA MET A 246 7.35 26.00 -0.22
C MET A 246 7.09 25.75 -1.70
N ALA A 247 7.25 26.78 -2.55
CA ALA A 247 7.10 26.66 -4.00
C ALA A 247 8.12 25.70 -4.63
N LEU A 248 9.36 25.69 -4.15
CA LEU A 248 10.40 24.74 -4.59
C LEU A 248 10.00 23.29 -4.25
N ILE A 249 9.51 23.05 -3.02
CA ILE A 249 9.06 21.71 -2.60
C ILE A 249 7.85 21.27 -3.43
N MET A 250 6.88 22.17 -3.67
CA MET A 250 5.73 21.88 -4.51
C MET A 250 6.11 21.59 -5.96
N SER A 251 7.11 22.31 -6.50
CA SER A 251 7.66 22.04 -7.83
C SER A 251 8.32 20.67 -7.90
N TYR A 252 9.02 20.25 -6.85
CA TYR A 252 9.58 18.91 -6.74
C TYR A 252 8.47 17.83 -6.74
N PHE A 253 7.40 18.00 -5.96
CA PHE A 253 6.26 17.07 -5.97
C PHE A 253 5.60 16.98 -7.35
N PHE A 254 5.43 18.13 -8.02
CA PHE A 254 4.90 18.17 -9.39
C PHE A 254 5.79 17.41 -10.37
N LEU A 255 7.12 17.56 -10.28
CA LEU A 255 8.07 16.83 -11.11
C LEU A 255 7.99 15.32 -10.87
N CYS A 256 7.97 14.87 -9.61
CA CYS A 256 7.89 13.44 -9.26
C CYS A 256 6.61 12.77 -9.77
N ASP A 257 5.47 13.46 -9.67
CA ASP A 257 4.18 12.86 -9.96
C ASP A 257 3.75 13.00 -11.43
N ARG A 258 3.77 14.23 -11.95
CA ARG A 258 3.19 14.57 -13.27
C ARG A 258 4.17 14.45 -14.44
N THR A 259 5.48 14.41 -14.19
CA THR A 259 6.47 14.23 -15.26
C THR A 259 7.00 12.80 -15.31
N ASN A 260 7.56 12.42 -16.47
CA ASN A 260 8.28 11.16 -16.66
C ASN A 260 9.80 11.33 -16.48
N PHE A 261 10.22 12.40 -15.78
CA PHE A 261 11.64 12.69 -15.57
C PHE A 261 12.33 11.59 -14.74
N PHE A 262 11.61 11.02 -13.77
CA PHE A 262 12.05 9.90 -12.97
C PHE A 262 11.37 8.61 -13.42
N MET A 263 12.11 7.49 -13.36
CA MET A 263 11.58 6.17 -13.71
C MET A 263 10.58 5.72 -12.63
N LYS A 264 9.50 5.04 -13.06
CA LYS A 264 8.44 4.54 -12.16
C LYS A 264 8.37 3.03 -12.30
N GLU A 265 8.40 2.31 -11.18
CA GLU A 265 8.30 0.85 -11.12
C GLU A 265 6.94 0.41 -10.55
N ASN A 266 6.53 -0.82 -10.87
CA ASN A 266 5.28 -1.39 -10.34
C ASN A 266 5.44 -1.81 -8.87
N LYS A 267 4.35 -1.72 -8.11
CA LYS A 267 4.31 -2.17 -6.72
C LYS A 267 4.44 -3.70 -6.63
N TYR A 268 5.33 -4.16 -5.74
CA TYR A 268 5.41 -5.56 -5.33
C TYR A 268 5.04 -5.66 -3.85
N TYR A 269 4.01 -6.46 -3.53
CA TYR A 269 3.58 -6.75 -2.17
C TYR A 269 4.13 -8.10 -1.72
N SER A 270 4.70 -8.14 -0.52
CA SER A 270 5.11 -9.36 0.18
C SER A 270 4.87 -9.16 1.67
N GLU A 271 4.25 -10.15 2.32
CA GLU A 271 3.90 -10.09 3.74
C GLU A 271 5.14 -9.93 4.64
N PHE A 272 6.25 -10.57 4.29
CA PHE A 272 7.50 -10.45 5.05
C PHE A 272 8.15 -9.08 4.91
N SER A 273 8.09 -8.48 3.71
CA SER A 273 8.57 -7.11 3.48
C SER A 273 7.70 -6.06 4.18
N PHE A 274 6.45 -6.40 4.50
CA PHE A 274 5.54 -5.54 5.24
C PHE A 274 5.81 -5.59 6.75
N TRP A 275 5.83 -6.77 7.37
CA TRP A 275 5.93 -6.88 8.84
C TRP A 275 7.32 -6.63 9.41
N LEU A 276 8.38 -6.95 8.67
CA LEU A 276 9.76 -6.85 9.18
C LEU A 276 10.14 -5.41 9.57
N PRO A 277 9.90 -4.38 8.75
CA PRO A 277 10.27 -3.01 9.09
C PRO A 277 9.36 -2.40 10.18
N ILE A 278 8.10 -2.83 10.25
CA ILE A 278 7.18 -2.48 11.35
C ILE A 278 7.70 -3.03 12.67
N GLY A 279 8.03 -4.32 12.73
CA GLY A 279 8.61 -4.93 13.92
C GLY A 279 9.90 -4.23 14.34
N TYR A 280 10.75 -3.90 13.38
CA TYR A 280 12.02 -3.21 13.62
C TYR A 280 11.85 -1.80 14.22
N VAL A 281 11.03 -0.94 13.62
CA VAL A 281 10.81 0.42 14.12
C VAL A 281 10.06 0.40 15.47
N THR A 282 9.18 -0.57 15.68
CA THR A 282 8.54 -0.79 16.99
C THR A 282 9.58 -1.10 18.07
N VAL A 283 10.52 -2.01 17.79
CA VAL A 283 11.60 -2.34 18.73
C VAL A 283 12.49 -1.11 19.01
N LEU A 284 12.86 -0.35 17.97
CA LEU A 284 13.59 0.91 18.17
C LEU A 284 12.81 1.90 19.04
N GLY A 285 11.52 2.10 18.76
CA GLY A 285 10.66 3.00 19.51
C GLY A 285 10.56 2.62 20.99
N LEU A 286 10.55 1.32 21.31
CA LEU A 286 10.61 0.84 22.70
C LEU A 286 11.93 1.20 23.38
N PHE A 287 13.08 1.14 22.67
CA PHE A 287 14.37 1.56 23.21
C PHE A 287 14.47 3.07 23.46
N PHE A 288 13.75 3.89 22.70
CA PHE A 288 13.71 5.36 22.85
C PHE A 288 12.64 5.86 23.84
N THR A 289 12.24 5.03 24.82
CA THR A 289 11.27 5.41 25.86
C THR A 289 11.91 6.36 26.88
N GLU A 290 11.27 7.50 27.11
CA GLU A 290 11.65 8.52 28.07
C GLU A 290 10.55 8.72 29.12
N ASP A 291 10.93 9.19 30.32
CA ASP A 291 9.99 9.53 31.38
C ASP A 291 9.42 10.95 31.11
N SER A 292 8.10 11.08 31.12
CA SER A 292 7.38 12.34 30.97
C SER A 292 7.37 13.12 32.28
N LYS A 293 7.42 14.45 32.17
CA LYS A 293 7.27 15.38 33.32
C LYS A 293 5.80 15.54 33.73
N TYR A 294 4.85 15.08 32.90
CA TYR A 294 3.42 15.23 33.12
C TYR A 294 2.78 13.91 33.55
N THR A 295 1.89 13.99 34.55
CA THR A 295 1.10 12.86 35.03
C THR A 295 -0.36 12.92 34.55
N LYS A 296 -0.77 13.99 33.87
CA LYS A 296 -2.13 14.17 33.34
C LYS A 296 -2.50 13.06 32.37
N VAL A 297 -3.77 12.67 32.40
CA VAL A 297 -4.36 11.72 31.45
C VAL A 297 -4.25 12.27 30.03
N LEU A 298 -3.76 11.45 29.10
CA LEU A 298 -3.67 11.77 27.66
C LEU A 298 -2.92 13.09 27.36
N HIS A 299 -1.72 13.24 27.93
CA HIS A 299 -0.88 14.41 27.65
C HIS A 299 -0.41 14.44 26.18
N ARG A 300 -0.01 15.63 25.70
CA ARG A 300 0.34 15.88 24.29
C ARG A 300 1.42 14.95 23.75
N ASP A 301 2.43 14.62 24.56
CA ASP A 301 3.53 13.75 24.13
C ASP A 301 3.08 12.31 23.88
N GLN A 302 2.14 11.80 24.70
CA GLN A 302 1.50 10.51 24.47
C GLN A 302 0.61 10.51 23.23
N LEU A 303 -0.11 11.60 22.98
CA LEU A 303 -0.93 11.72 21.78
C LEU A 303 -0.05 11.77 20.52
N ASN A 304 1.07 12.50 20.57
CA ASN A 304 2.04 12.54 19.48
C ASN A 304 2.72 11.18 19.28
N GLU A 305 3.11 10.48 20.36
CA GLU A 305 3.63 9.10 20.27
C GLU A 305 2.65 8.20 19.52
N TRP A 306 1.37 8.23 19.90
CA TRP A 306 0.34 7.43 19.26
C TRP A 306 0.15 7.80 17.80
N LYS A 307 -0.01 9.10 17.49
CA LYS A 307 -0.10 9.60 16.11
C LYS A 307 1.12 9.18 15.27
N GLY A 308 2.32 9.22 15.83
CA GLY A 308 3.54 8.84 15.13
C GLY A 308 3.58 7.34 14.83
N TYR A 309 3.15 6.51 15.78
CA TYR A 309 3.05 5.07 15.58
C TYR A 309 1.98 4.73 14.51
N GLU A 310 0.80 5.33 14.59
CA GLU A 310 -0.25 5.16 13.59
C GLU A 310 0.21 5.63 12.21
N GLN A 311 0.80 6.82 12.14
CA GLN A 311 1.32 7.37 10.89
C GLN A 311 2.40 6.48 10.30
N PHE A 312 3.32 5.95 11.12
CA PHE A 312 4.34 5.03 10.65
C PHE A 312 3.70 3.74 10.08
N CYS A 313 2.72 3.18 10.78
CA CYS A 313 1.94 2.05 10.27
C CYS A 313 1.25 2.39 8.96
N CYS A 314 0.59 3.55 8.84
CA CYS A 314 -0.06 4.01 7.61
C CYS A 314 0.94 4.23 6.47
N VAL A 315 2.12 4.78 6.75
CA VAL A 315 3.19 5.03 5.78
C VAL A 315 3.78 3.72 5.26
N TRP A 316 3.90 2.72 6.14
CA TRP A 316 4.40 1.40 5.76
C TRP A 316 3.32 0.49 5.15
N GLN A 317 2.05 0.72 5.49
CA GLN A 317 0.88 0.14 4.87
C GLN A 317 0.70 0.76 3.49
N ARG A 318 1.57 0.32 2.56
CA ARG A 318 1.61 0.63 1.13
C ARG A 318 0.21 1.03 0.63
N GLY A 319 -0.02 2.34 0.60
CA GLY A 319 -1.34 2.92 0.44
C GLY A 319 -1.94 2.57 -0.92
N ASP A 320 -2.98 1.74 -0.88
CA ASP A 320 -4.11 1.87 -1.79
C ASP A 320 -5.02 2.95 -1.19
N LYS A 321 -5.39 3.93 -2.02
CA LYS A 321 -6.61 4.75 -1.94
C LYS A 321 -6.71 5.79 -0.82
N GLY A 322 -6.53 7.06 -1.17
CA GLY A 322 -6.97 8.19 -0.35
C GLY A 322 -7.44 9.35 -1.22
N ILE A 323 -8.56 10.00 -0.83
CA ILE A 323 -8.80 11.46 -0.72
C ILE A 323 -10.26 11.67 -0.22
N VAL A 324 -10.47 12.69 0.62
CA VAL A 324 -11.73 12.97 1.35
C VAL A 324 -12.21 14.41 1.11
N PHE A 325 -13.51 14.54 0.75
CA PHE A 325 -14.53 15.55 1.10
C PHE A 325 -15.35 16.06 -0.10
N VAL A 326 -16.67 15.95 0.02
CA VAL A 326 -17.68 16.18 -1.03
C VAL A 326 -18.59 17.34 -0.62
N THR A 327 -18.47 18.48 -1.30
CA THR A 327 -19.60 19.40 -1.54
C THR A 327 -19.45 20.02 -2.94
N ARG A 328 -20.56 20.45 -3.56
CA ARG A 328 -20.63 20.85 -4.99
C ARG A 328 -19.60 21.89 -5.49
N PRO A 329 -19.05 22.81 -4.68
CA PRO A 329 -17.94 23.65 -5.13
C PRO A 329 -16.53 23.01 -5.07
N TRP A 330 -16.38 21.83 -4.46
CA TRP A 330 -15.09 21.20 -4.17
C TRP A 330 -14.87 19.88 -4.90
N LYS A 331 -15.90 19.38 -5.61
CA LYS A 331 -15.86 18.10 -6.36
C LYS A 331 -14.65 18.07 -7.29
N ALA A 332 -14.37 19.17 -7.96
CA ALA A 332 -13.41 19.18 -9.05
C ALA A 332 -11.95 19.43 -8.63
N LEU A 333 -11.71 19.92 -7.41
CA LEU A 333 -10.34 20.08 -6.91
C LEU A 333 -9.63 18.73 -6.66
N PHE A 334 -10.38 17.61 -6.70
CA PHE A 334 -9.93 16.29 -6.26
C PHE A 334 -10.48 15.12 -7.12
N VAL A 335 -11.01 15.40 -8.32
CA VAL A 335 -11.44 14.37 -9.28
C VAL A 335 -10.20 13.73 -9.90
N THR A 336 -10.01 12.43 -9.65
CA THR A 336 -9.21 11.56 -10.52
C THR A 336 -9.87 11.48 -11.89
N THR A 337 -9.09 11.29 -12.94
CA THR A 337 -9.49 11.23 -14.36
C THR A 337 -10.68 10.31 -14.70
N ASP A 338 -11.10 9.45 -13.77
CA ASP A 338 -12.14 8.42 -13.96
C ASP A 338 -13.49 8.70 -13.26
N ASP A 339 -13.71 9.84 -12.60
CA ASP A 339 -15.02 10.28 -12.05
C ASP A 339 -15.69 9.27 -11.05
N ASP A 340 -14.93 8.35 -10.45
CA ASP A 340 -15.45 7.26 -9.62
C ASP A 340 -15.55 7.62 -8.12
N ILE A 341 -16.78 7.68 -7.59
CA ILE A 341 -17.09 8.10 -6.21
C ILE A 341 -16.97 6.94 -5.20
N ARG A 342 -16.79 5.70 -5.68
CA ARG A 342 -16.83 4.49 -4.86
C ARG A 342 -15.76 4.46 -3.77
N GLU A 343 -14.55 4.93 -4.07
CA GLU A 343 -13.43 4.89 -3.11
C GLU A 343 -13.65 5.85 -1.93
N TRP A 344 -14.14 7.05 -2.22
CA TRP A 344 -14.48 8.03 -1.19
C TRP A 344 -15.56 7.50 -0.25
N TRP A 345 -16.66 6.98 -0.82
CA TRP A 345 -17.76 6.44 -0.04
C TRP A 345 -17.32 5.28 0.85
N PHE A 346 -16.44 4.42 0.33
CA PHE A 346 -15.85 3.31 1.10
C PHE A 346 -15.04 3.81 2.30
N ARG A 347 -14.18 4.82 2.12
CA ARG A 347 -13.38 5.42 3.21
C ARG A 347 -14.24 6.08 4.28
N TRP A 348 -15.25 6.85 3.85
CA TRP A 348 -16.18 7.48 4.80
C TRP A 348 -17.04 6.44 5.56
N LYS A 349 -17.45 5.35 4.89
CA LYS A 349 -18.18 4.25 5.53
C LYS A 349 -17.35 3.60 6.66
N LEU A 350 -16.03 3.52 6.50
CA LEU A 350 -15.13 2.85 7.45
C LEU A 350 -15.12 3.54 8.84
N ASP A 351 -14.99 4.87 8.89
CA ASP A 351 -14.76 5.64 10.12
C ASP A 351 -15.97 6.48 10.59
N ARG A 352 -17.17 6.22 10.06
CA ARG A 352 -18.37 7.05 10.24
C ARG A 352 -18.67 7.45 11.69
N TYR A 353 -18.51 6.53 12.64
CA TYR A 353 -18.91 6.74 14.05
C TYR A 353 -17.74 7.11 14.97
N SER A 354 -16.50 6.93 14.53
CA SER A 354 -15.29 7.11 15.36
C SER A 354 -15.19 8.54 15.92
N MET A 355 -15.46 9.55 15.08
CA MET A 355 -15.43 10.97 15.48
C MET A 355 -16.42 11.28 16.62
N MET A 356 -17.65 10.78 16.53
CA MET A 356 -18.70 11.02 17.54
C MET A 356 -18.37 10.33 18.86
N CYS A 357 -17.80 9.12 18.80
CA CYS A 357 -17.30 8.42 19.98
C CYS A 357 -16.16 9.20 20.65
N GLY A 358 -15.22 9.73 19.88
CA GLY A 358 -14.11 10.54 20.39
C GLY A 358 -14.57 11.82 21.09
N MET A 359 -15.51 12.57 20.49
CA MET A 359 -16.10 13.76 21.12
C MET A 359 -16.86 13.42 22.40
N SER A 360 -17.65 12.35 22.38
CA SER A 360 -18.37 11.88 23.58
C SER A 360 -17.41 11.48 24.70
N PHE A 361 -16.34 10.76 24.37
CA PHE A 361 -15.30 10.35 25.32
C PHE A 361 -14.58 11.56 25.93
N ALA A 362 -14.25 12.58 25.13
CA ALA A 362 -13.63 13.81 25.62
C ALA A 362 -14.53 14.55 26.63
N VAL A 363 -15.83 14.66 26.35
CA VAL A 363 -16.80 15.26 27.30
C VAL A 363 -16.87 14.46 28.60
N ILE A 364 -16.90 13.13 28.52
CA ILE A 364 -16.91 12.25 29.70
C ILE A 364 -15.64 12.46 30.54
N LEU A 365 -14.47 12.54 29.92
CA LEU A 365 -13.20 12.79 30.63
C LEU A 365 -13.18 14.14 31.36
N LEU A 366 -13.68 15.20 30.70
CA LEU A 366 -13.77 16.54 31.29
C LEU A 366 -14.77 16.59 32.45
N LEU A 367 -15.92 15.92 32.31
CA LEU A 367 -16.90 15.80 33.40
C LEU A 367 -16.32 15.01 34.57
N ALA A 368 -15.65 13.89 34.29
CA ALA A 368 -15.02 13.07 35.33
C ALA A 368 -13.89 13.80 36.06
N GLN A 369 -13.14 14.67 35.37
CA GLN A 369 -12.17 15.58 36.00
C GLN A 369 -12.87 16.59 36.91
N ARG A 370 -13.98 17.20 36.44
CA ARG A 370 -14.76 18.19 37.20
C ARG A 370 -15.37 17.61 38.48
N TYR A 371 -15.80 16.36 38.44
CA TYR A 371 -16.33 15.63 39.61
C TYR A 371 -15.25 14.95 40.45
N ASN A 372 -13.97 15.14 40.13
CA ASN A 372 -12.80 14.58 40.84
C ASN A 372 -12.89 13.05 41.03
N ILE A 373 -13.36 12.35 39.98
CA ILE A 373 -13.56 10.89 39.99
C ILE A 373 -12.22 10.13 39.93
N TYR A 374 -11.20 10.75 39.36
CA TYR A 374 -9.85 10.20 39.23
C TYR A 374 -8.79 11.21 39.66
N ASP A 375 -7.68 10.72 40.22
CA ASP A 375 -6.53 11.54 40.61
C ASP A 375 -5.38 11.32 39.62
N ASP A 376 -5.13 12.33 38.79
CA ASP A 376 -4.07 12.36 37.78
C ASP A 376 -2.83 13.15 38.22
N ASN A 377 -2.81 13.68 39.45
CA ASN A 377 -1.68 14.45 39.97
C ASN A 377 -0.58 13.57 40.58
N ASN A 378 -0.88 12.30 40.82
CA ASN A 378 0.06 11.35 41.40
C ASN A 378 0.66 10.41 40.34
N HIS A 379 1.81 9.80 40.64
CA HIS A 379 2.41 8.72 39.83
C HIS A 379 1.73 7.36 40.05
N SER A 380 0.72 7.29 40.93
CA SER A 380 -0.07 6.08 41.17
C SER A 380 -1.07 5.81 40.04
N ASN A 381 -1.72 4.63 40.09
CA ASN A 381 -2.81 4.29 39.18
C ASN A 381 -3.91 5.36 39.21
N LEU A 382 -4.55 5.56 38.05
CA LEU A 382 -5.60 6.56 37.83
C LEU A 382 -6.83 6.34 38.73
N PHE A 383 -7.12 5.08 39.04
CA PHE A 383 -8.24 4.67 39.89
C PHE A 383 -7.76 3.80 41.06
N SER A 384 -8.65 3.56 42.03
CA SER A 384 -8.40 2.60 43.11
C SER A 384 -8.01 1.23 42.54
N ARG A 385 -7.19 0.46 43.28
CA ARG A 385 -6.59 -0.79 42.76
C ARG A 385 -7.63 -1.77 42.20
N GLY A 386 -8.79 -1.89 42.83
CA GLY A 386 -9.88 -2.74 42.35
C GLY A 386 -10.46 -2.26 41.02
N LEU A 387 -10.75 -0.97 40.90
CA LEU A 387 -11.35 -0.38 39.69
C LEU A 387 -10.36 -0.29 38.53
N ALA A 388 -9.08 -0.08 38.83
CA ALA A 388 -7.98 -0.14 37.86
C ALA A 388 -7.81 -1.55 37.29
N LEU A 389 -7.88 -2.59 38.14
CA LEU A 389 -7.76 -3.98 37.70
C LEU A 389 -8.96 -4.40 36.83
N THR A 390 -10.18 -4.07 37.25
CA THR A 390 -11.39 -4.39 36.45
C THR A 390 -11.39 -3.64 35.12
N GLY A 391 -11.01 -2.36 35.11
CA GLY A 391 -10.89 -1.57 33.88
C GLY A 391 -9.83 -2.14 32.92
N THR A 392 -8.70 -2.62 33.45
CA THR A 392 -7.63 -3.25 32.66
C THR A 392 -8.11 -4.57 32.03
N LEU A 393 -8.77 -5.43 32.81
CA LEU A 393 -9.30 -6.70 32.32
C LEU A 393 -10.39 -6.49 31.27
N ALA A 394 -11.29 -5.51 31.47
CA ALA A 394 -12.32 -5.15 30.51
C ALA A 394 -11.73 -4.63 29.20
N ALA A 395 -10.67 -3.81 29.26
CA ALA A 395 -9.98 -3.31 28.08
C ALA A 395 -9.30 -4.43 27.27
N ILE A 396 -8.60 -5.35 27.95
CA ILE A 396 -7.96 -6.51 27.29
C ILE A 396 -9.00 -7.42 26.66
N MET A 397 -10.11 -7.69 27.37
CA MET A 397 -11.21 -8.48 26.84
C MET A 397 -11.88 -7.82 25.62
N GLY A 398 -12.06 -6.49 25.64
CA GLY A 398 -12.61 -5.74 24.52
C GLY A 398 -11.73 -5.81 23.27
N ILE A 399 -10.42 -5.61 23.43
CA ILE A 399 -9.45 -5.74 22.33
C ILE A 399 -9.41 -7.19 21.81
N GLY A 400 -9.38 -8.17 22.72
CA GLY A 400 -9.39 -9.60 22.36
C GLY A 400 -10.64 -10.01 21.59
N CYS A 401 -11.81 -9.54 22.00
CA CYS A 401 -13.08 -9.76 21.31
C CYS A 401 -13.06 -9.18 19.89
N TYR A 402 -12.57 -7.94 19.72
CA TYR A 402 -12.43 -7.32 18.40
C TYR A 402 -11.51 -8.11 17.47
N ILE A 403 -10.35 -8.57 17.97
CA ILE A 403 -9.40 -9.38 17.21
C ILE A 403 -10.06 -10.69 16.76
N VAL A 404 -10.74 -11.39 17.66
CA VAL A 404 -11.43 -12.66 17.37
C VAL A 404 -12.52 -12.46 16.31
N ILE A 405 -13.32 -11.39 16.41
CA ILE A 405 -14.34 -11.06 15.41
C ILE A 405 -13.69 -10.81 14.03
N THR A 406 -12.55 -10.13 14.00
CA THR A 406 -11.84 -9.83 12.75
C THR A 406 -11.29 -11.11 12.10
N PHE A 407 -10.72 -12.03 12.88
CA PHE A 407 -10.22 -13.30 12.35
C PHE A 407 -11.32 -14.28 11.90
N LEU A 408 -12.50 -14.23 12.53
CA LEU A 408 -13.63 -15.09 12.19
C LEU A 408 -14.44 -14.58 10.99
N CYS A 409 -14.13 -13.39 10.47
CA CYS A 409 -14.90 -12.80 9.40
C CYS A 409 -14.43 -13.27 8.02
N SER A 410 -15.27 -14.04 7.33
CA SER A 410 -14.97 -14.59 5.99
C SER A 410 -15.37 -13.67 4.84
N ASN A 411 -16.34 -12.78 5.04
CA ASN A 411 -16.90 -11.90 4.00
C ASN A 411 -16.40 -10.46 4.16
N GLU A 412 -15.64 -9.95 3.20
CA GLU A 412 -15.03 -8.61 3.24
C GLU A 412 -16.06 -7.47 3.39
N LEU A 413 -17.18 -7.56 2.67
CA LEU A 413 -18.26 -6.56 2.71
C LEU A 413 -18.94 -6.47 4.08
N GLU A 414 -19.29 -7.62 4.66
CA GLU A 414 -19.91 -7.68 6.00
C GLU A 414 -18.90 -7.25 7.07
N CYS A 415 -17.64 -7.64 6.94
CA CYS A 415 -16.56 -7.24 7.85
C CYS A 415 -16.40 -5.71 7.88
N SER A 416 -16.38 -5.06 6.71
CA SER A 416 -16.22 -3.61 6.61
C SER A 416 -17.39 -2.85 7.25
N GLU A 417 -18.59 -3.42 7.19
CA GLU A 417 -19.78 -2.84 7.79
C GLU A 417 -19.78 -3.00 9.32
N ILE A 418 -19.51 -4.21 9.80
CA ILE A 418 -19.38 -4.50 11.23
C ILE A 418 -18.27 -3.63 11.84
N HIS A 419 -17.12 -3.54 11.19
CA HIS A 419 -15.97 -2.73 11.62
C HIS A 419 -16.38 -1.30 11.96
N SER A 420 -17.16 -0.65 11.09
CA SER A 420 -17.60 0.73 11.31
C SER A 420 -18.36 0.94 12.63
N TYR A 421 -19.05 -0.09 13.13
CA TYR A 421 -19.78 -0.05 14.39
C TYR A 421 -18.93 -0.46 15.60
N ILE A 422 -17.96 -1.36 15.44
CA ILE A 422 -17.20 -1.93 16.57
C ILE A 422 -15.81 -1.30 16.77
N VAL A 423 -15.34 -0.47 15.84
CA VAL A 423 -13.99 0.15 15.88
C VAL A 423 -13.73 0.99 17.12
N PHE A 424 -14.76 1.54 17.76
CA PHE A 424 -14.59 2.30 19.01
C PHE A 424 -14.11 1.43 20.18
N ILE A 425 -14.40 0.12 20.17
CA ILE A 425 -14.05 -0.82 21.24
C ILE A 425 -12.52 -0.92 21.41
N PRO A 426 -11.72 -1.25 20.38
CA PRO A 426 -10.27 -1.30 20.51
C PRO A 426 -9.67 0.08 20.79
N ILE A 427 -10.22 1.17 20.25
CA ILE A 427 -9.75 2.54 20.50
C ILE A 427 -9.88 2.90 21.98
N VAL A 428 -11.09 2.76 22.55
CA VAL A 428 -11.33 3.06 23.97
C VAL A 428 -10.56 2.08 24.86
N GLY A 429 -10.52 0.79 24.49
CA GLY A 429 -9.74 -0.22 25.21
C GLY A 429 -8.26 0.14 25.31
N TYR A 430 -7.65 0.59 24.20
CA TYR A 430 -6.26 1.03 24.18
C TYR A 430 -6.04 2.28 25.04
N ILE A 431 -6.88 3.30 24.91
CA ILE A 431 -6.78 4.54 25.71
C ILE A 431 -6.85 4.21 27.20
N VAL A 432 -7.78 3.35 27.60
CA VAL A 432 -7.94 2.91 29.00
C VAL A 432 -6.70 2.16 29.47
N LEU A 433 -6.20 1.20 28.69
CA LEU A 433 -5.00 0.42 29.03
C LEU A 433 -3.75 1.30 29.22
N ARG A 434 -3.60 2.31 28.34
CA ARG A 434 -2.45 3.23 28.37
C ARG A 434 -2.50 4.22 29.55
N ASN A 435 -3.70 4.59 30.02
CA ASN A 435 -3.88 5.63 31.03
C ASN A 435 -4.18 5.12 32.46
N ILE A 436 -4.65 3.87 32.64
CA ILE A 436 -4.93 3.32 33.98
C ILE A 436 -3.65 3.17 34.82
N SER A 437 -2.57 2.66 34.22
CA SER A 437 -1.31 2.40 34.90
C SER A 437 -0.46 3.66 34.95
N GLY A 438 -0.04 4.07 36.15
CA GLY A 438 0.83 5.24 36.33
C GLY A 438 2.17 5.13 35.61
N VAL A 439 2.69 3.90 35.46
CA VAL A 439 3.97 3.63 34.75
C VAL A 439 3.84 3.83 33.24
N LEU A 440 2.72 3.40 32.65
CA LEU A 440 2.47 3.60 31.22
C LEU A 440 2.07 5.05 30.92
N ARG A 441 1.42 5.73 31.88
CA ARG A 441 1.03 7.13 31.74
C ARG A 441 2.21 8.09 31.72
N THR A 442 3.26 7.77 32.47
CA THR A 442 4.43 8.65 32.65
C THR A 442 5.60 8.30 31.74
N ARG A 443 5.41 7.38 30.79
CA ARG A 443 6.44 6.99 29.82
C ARG A 443 5.93 7.14 28.41
N TYR A 444 6.79 7.62 27.52
CA TYR A 444 6.48 7.77 26.10
C TYR A 444 7.73 7.55 25.24
N SER A 445 7.57 7.10 24.00
CA SER A 445 8.66 7.02 23.04
C SER A 445 8.93 8.38 22.40
N SER A 446 10.14 8.92 22.63
CA SER A 446 10.59 10.19 22.05
C SER A 446 10.66 10.14 20.52
N LEU A 447 11.05 8.99 19.95
CA LEU A 447 11.12 8.77 18.50
C LEU A 447 9.73 8.87 17.87
N PHE A 448 8.75 8.15 18.42
CA PHE A 448 7.39 8.19 17.88
C PHE A 448 6.72 9.53 18.12
N ALA A 449 6.98 10.19 19.25
CA ALA A 449 6.46 11.54 19.49
C ALA A 449 6.95 12.55 18.46
N TRP A 450 8.23 12.46 18.04
CA TRP A 450 8.77 13.29 16.98
C TRP A 450 8.10 13.00 15.62
N PHE A 451 7.95 11.73 15.24
CA PHE A 451 7.21 11.35 14.02
C PHE A 451 5.76 11.82 14.03
N GLY A 452 5.11 11.80 15.19
CA GLY A 452 3.73 12.26 15.36
C GLY A 452 3.55 13.76 15.27
N GLU A 453 4.60 14.54 15.53
CA GLU A 453 4.55 15.99 15.38
C GLU A 453 4.44 16.41 13.91
N ILE A 454 5.07 15.65 13.00
CA ILE A 454 5.11 15.87 11.55
C ILE A 454 4.20 14.91 10.76
N SER A 455 3.22 14.28 11.43
CA SER A 455 2.50 13.15 10.86
C SER A 455 1.66 13.50 9.63
N LEU A 456 1.06 14.69 9.61
CA LEU A 456 0.22 15.16 8.52
C LEU A 456 1.04 15.40 7.24
N GLU A 457 2.21 16.01 7.39
CA GLU A 457 3.14 16.27 6.29
C GLU A 457 3.73 14.98 5.74
N LEU A 458 4.06 14.02 6.62
CA LEU A 458 4.47 12.67 6.22
C LEU A 458 3.34 11.95 5.44
N PHE A 459 2.09 12.09 5.87
CA PHE A 459 0.94 11.47 5.21
C PHE A 459 0.71 12.01 3.80
N ILE A 460 0.91 13.30 3.58
CA ILE A 460 0.72 13.92 2.26
C ILE A 460 1.94 13.62 1.38
N SER A 461 3.16 13.79 1.90
CA SER A 461 4.39 13.68 1.12
C SER A 461 4.65 12.26 0.61
N GLN A 462 4.13 11.22 1.28
CA GLN A 462 4.30 9.83 0.85
C GLN A 462 3.69 9.58 -0.54
N TYR A 463 2.59 10.26 -0.85
CA TYR A 463 1.85 10.10 -2.11
C TYR A 463 2.59 10.68 -3.31
N HIS A 464 3.53 11.60 -3.07
CA HIS A 464 4.26 12.31 -4.11
C HIS A 464 5.71 11.84 -4.27
N ILE A 465 6.34 11.38 -3.17
CA ILE A 465 7.78 11.03 -3.16
C ILE A 465 7.99 9.52 -3.25
N TRP A 466 7.22 8.74 -2.49
CA TRP A 466 7.33 7.27 -2.53
C TRP A 466 6.42 6.65 -3.57
N LEU A 467 5.21 7.18 -3.66
CA LEU A 467 4.23 6.83 -4.67
C LEU A 467 4.27 7.86 -5.80
N ALA A 468 4.12 7.42 -7.03
CA ALA A 468 4.08 8.29 -8.21
C ALA A 468 3.00 7.81 -9.18
N ALA A 469 2.56 8.69 -10.09
CA ALA A 469 1.48 8.42 -11.05
C ALA A 469 0.17 8.03 -10.36
N ASP A 470 -0.37 8.95 -9.55
CA ASP A 470 -1.65 8.79 -8.85
C ASP A 470 -1.69 7.48 -8.03
N THR A 471 -0.59 7.20 -7.34
CA THR A 471 -0.36 6.01 -6.51
C THR A 471 -0.14 4.68 -7.22
N HIS A 472 -0.06 4.62 -8.55
CA HIS A 472 0.11 3.33 -9.25
C HIS A 472 1.56 2.83 -9.31
N GLY A 473 2.56 3.71 -9.21
CA GLY A 473 3.98 3.36 -9.28
C GLY A 473 4.79 3.73 -8.04
N VAL A 474 5.98 3.16 -7.92
CA VAL A 474 7.03 3.53 -6.96
C VAL A 474 8.09 4.35 -7.69
N LEU A 475 8.51 5.47 -7.09
CA LEU A 475 9.52 6.35 -7.67
C LEU A 475 10.92 5.72 -7.61
N VAL A 476 11.63 5.73 -8.73
CA VAL A 476 13.03 5.27 -8.84
C VAL A 476 13.92 6.42 -9.27
N LEU A 477 14.70 6.94 -8.31
CA LEU A 477 15.70 7.99 -8.52
C LEU A 477 17.01 7.40 -9.04
N ILE A 478 17.42 6.21 -8.57
CA ILE A 478 18.66 5.53 -8.98
C ILE A 478 18.32 4.15 -9.55
N PRO A 479 18.42 3.95 -10.88
CA PRO A 479 18.19 2.64 -11.49
C PRO A 479 19.29 1.66 -11.10
N GLY A 480 18.93 0.38 -10.90
CA GLY A 480 19.87 -0.72 -10.64
C GLY A 480 20.24 -0.96 -9.17
N TYR A 481 19.89 -0.05 -8.24
CA TYR A 481 20.17 -0.20 -6.80
C TYR A 481 18.93 0.08 -5.92
N PRO A 482 18.04 -0.90 -5.72
CA PRO A 482 16.74 -0.68 -5.07
C PRO A 482 16.86 -0.27 -3.59
N VAL A 483 17.82 -0.83 -2.84
CA VAL A 483 18.02 -0.50 -1.42
C VAL A 483 18.54 0.93 -1.26
N LEU A 484 19.48 1.34 -2.11
CA LEU A 484 20.01 2.71 -2.12
C LEU A 484 18.91 3.70 -2.52
N ASN A 485 18.08 3.34 -3.50
CA ASN A 485 16.92 4.13 -3.90
C ASN A 485 15.99 4.35 -2.70
N VAL A 486 15.61 3.30 -1.97
CA VAL A 486 14.74 3.43 -0.77
C VAL A 486 15.39 4.28 0.32
N MET A 487 16.69 4.12 0.58
CA MET A 487 17.38 4.95 1.58
C MET A 487 17.34 6.44 1.21
N ILE A 488 17.66 6.77 -0.04
CA ILE A 488 17.70 8.16 -0.52
C ILE A 488 16.29 8.75 -0.57
N THR A 489 15.31 8.03 -1.12
CA THR A 489 13.93 8.52 -1.20
C THR A 489 13.34 8.70 0.19
N SER A 490 13.63 7.81 1.15
CA SER A 490 13.20 7.95 2.54
C SER A 490 13.86 9.14 3.23
N PHE A 491 15.15 9.40 2.98
CA PHE A 491 15.85 10.57 3.51
C PHE A 491 15.26 11.87 2.97
N ILE A 492 15.09 11.98 1.64
CA ILE A 492 14.46 13.14 1.00
C ILE A 492 13.04 13.32 1.53
N PHE A 493 12.29 12.23 1.70
CA PHE A 493 10.94 12.26 2.23
C PHE A 493 10.86 12.86 3.63
N VAL A 494 11.66 12.35 4.59
CA VAL A 494 11.67 12.86 5.96
C VAL A 494 12.14 14.33 5.99
N CYS A 495 13.17 14.69 5.22
CA CYS A 495 13.65 16.07 5.14
C CYS A 495 12.59 17.02 4.55
N ALA A 496 11.92 16.61 3.47
CA ALA A 496 10.87 17.39 2.85
C ALA A 496 9.69 17.60 3.81
N SER A 497 9.20 16.53 4.46
CA SER A 497 8.09 16.65 5.43
C SER A 497 8.46 17.52 6.63
N HIS A 498 9.68 17.40 7.16
CA HIS A 498 10.14 18.27 8.24
C HIS A 498 10.22 19.74 7.83
N GLU A 499 10.70 20.02 6.62
CA GLU A 499 10.80 21.40 6.13
C GLU A 499 9.41 21.98 5.84
N VAL A 500 8.50 21.19 5.26
CA VAL A 500 7.09 21.57 5.08
C VAL A 500 6.44 21.89 6.44
N HIS A 501 6.62 21.06 7.47
CA HIS A 501 6.08 21.32 8.81
C HIS A 501 6.54 22.66 9.37
N ARG A 502 7.85 22.96 9.25
CA ARG A 502 8.41 24.24 9.71
C ARG A 502 7.83 25.42 8.94
N LEU A 503 7.73 25.31 7.62
CA LEU A 503 7.16 26.34 6.77
C LEU A 503 5.66 26.56 7.08
N THR A 504 4.91 25.49 7.29
CA THR A 504 3.49 25.56 7.66
C THR A 504 3.32 26.31 8.98
N LYS A 505 4.13 26.05 10.00
CA LYS A 505 4.08 26.82 11.27
C LYS A 505 4.36 28.31 11.09
N VAL A 506 5.30 28.68 10.21
CA VAL A 506 5.60 30.09 9.92
C VAL A 506 4.48 30.76 9.13
N LEU A 507 3.85 30.04 8.20
CA LEU A 507 2.78 30.55 7.33
C LEU A 507 1.40 30.56 8.02
N LEU A 508 1.17 29.67 8.99
CA LEU A 508 -0.10 29.51 9.70
C LEU A 508 -0.67 30.83 10.26
N PRO A 509 0.07 31.67 11.01
CA PRO A 509 -0.48 32.91 11.56
C PRO A 509 -0.90 33.93 10.47
N TYR A 510 -0.31 33.84 9.27
CA TYR A 510 -0.70 34.69 8.14
C TYR A 510 -1.96 34.16 7.44
N ALA A 511 -2.09 32.84 7.33
CA ALA A 511 -3.25 32.19 6.71
C ALA A 511 -4.49 32.21 7.63
N VAL A 512 -4.32 31.79 8.89
CA VAL A 512 -5.35 31.70 9.92
C VAL A 512 -4.92 32.55 11.13
N PRO A 513 -5.12 33.88 11.08
CA PRO A 513 -4.84 34.75 12.22
C PRO A 513 -5.80 34.46 13.40
N SER A 514 -5.43 34.87 14.61
CA SER A 514 -6.24 34.65 15.83
C SER A 514 -7.62 35.31 15.78
N ASP A 515 -7.77 36.39 15.00
CA ASP A 515 -9.04 37.10 14.85
C ASP A 515 -9.97 36.42 13.83
N TRP A 516 -11.13 35.94 14.29
CA TRP A 516 -12.11 35.25 13.43
C TRP A 516 -12.54 36.08 12.21
N LYS A 517 -12.61 37.41 12.33
CA LYS A 517 -12.95 38.31 11.21
C LYS A 517 -11.89 38.28 10.11
N CYS A 518 -10.62 38.24 10.49
CA CYS A 518 -9.49 38.16 9.57
C CYS A 518 -9.43 36.78 8.90
N VAL A 519 -9.74 35.70 9.64
CA VAL A 519 -9.86 34.35 9.09
C VAL A 519 -10.97 34.27 8.04
N VAL A 520 -12.16 34.80 8.35
CA VAL A 520 -13.29 34.80 7.40
C VAL A 520 -12.94 35.60 6.14
N ARG A 521 -12.28 36.76 6.28
CA ARG A 521 -11.79 37.54 5.13
C ARG A 521 -10.83 36.71 4.27
N ASN A 522 -9.83 36.09 4.87
CA ASN A 522 -8.84 35.27 4.16
C ASN A 522 -9.50 34.07 3.46
N PHE A 523 -10.47 33.44 4.11
CA PHE A 523 -11.23 32.33 3.53
C PHE A 523 -12.08 32.76 2.32
N ILE A 524 -12.75 33.92 2.41
CA ILE A 524 -13.51 34.49 1.29
C ILE A 524 -12.58 34.82 0.11
N LEU A 525 -11.41 35.42 0.39
CA LEU A 525 -10.41 35.72 -0.65
C LEU A 525 -9.89 34.44 -1.32
N PHE A 526 -9.62 33.40 -0.53
CA PHE A 526 -9.20 32.10 -1.05
C PHE A 526 -10.27 31.49 -1.97
N LEU A 527 -11.55 31.50 -1.55
CA LEU A 527 -12.66 31.03 -2.38
C LEU A 527 -12.85 31.87 -3.65
N ALA A 528 -12.70 33.19 -3.54
CA ALA A 528 -12.84 34.10 -4.67
C ALA A 528 -11.76 33.89 -5.75
N ILE A 529 -10.58 33.39 -5.38
CA ILE A 529 -9.52 33.02 -6.34
C ILE A 529 -9.76 31.61 -6.90
N LEU A 530 -10.16 30.66 -6.04
CA LEU A 530 -10.25 29.25 -6.39
C LEU A 530 -11.46 28.93 -7.29
N VAL A 531 -12.61 29.59 -7.07
CA VAL A 531 -13.83 29.33 -7.85
C VAL A 531 -13.68 29.72 -9.33
N PRO A 532 -13.15 30.91 -9.70
CA PRO A 532 -12.93 31.27 -11.10
C PRO A 532 -11.94 30.35 -11.83
N ILE A 533 -10.86 29.94 -11.15
CA ILE A 533 -9.88 29.00 -11.71
C ILE A 533 -10.57 27.68 -12.03
N GLY A 534 -11.43 27.20 -11.13
CA GLY A 534 -12.23 26.02 -11.43
C GLY A 534 -13.18 26.18 -12.61
N ILE A 535 -13.91 27.28 -12.71
CA ILE A 535 -14.83 27.49 -13.83
C ILE A 535 -14.08 27.46 -15.18
N ASN A 536 -12.87 28.05 -15.23
CA ASN A 536 -12.05 28.05 -16.43
C ASN A 536 -11.55 26.66 -16.83
N ASP A 537 -11.22 25.81 -15.86
CA ASP A 537 -10.73 24.45 -16.08
C ASP A 537 -11.87 23.42 -16.31
N GLY A 538 -13.11 23.89 -16.52
CA GLY A 538 -14.27 23.04 -16.81
C GLY A 538 -14.74 22.24 -15.59
N MET A 539 -14.40 22.71 -14.39
CA MET A 539 -14.67 22.03 -13.12
C MET A 539 -16.12 22.20 -12.62
N PHE A 540 -16.92 23.06 -13.25
CA PHE A 540 -18.27 23.48 -12.82
C PHE A 540 -19.33 23.30 -13.90
#